data_AF-A0A1F6NHJ4-F1
#
_entry.id   AF-A0A1F6NHJ4-F1
#
_cell.length_a   1.000
_cell.length_b   1.000
_cell.length_c   1.000
_cell.angle_alpha   90.00
_cell.angle_beta   90.00
_cell.angle_gamma   90.00
#
_symmetry.space_group_name_H-M   'P 1'
#
loop_
_entity.id
_entity.type
_entity.pdbx_description
1 polymer ?
#
loop_
_entity_poly.entity_id
_entity_poly.type
_entity_poly.pdbx_seq_one_letter_code
_entity_poly.pdbx_strand_id
1 'polypeptide(L)'
;MGFFSSPSDKYSQELKHLPVEDFKRIFRGLKTKSLSQDEEDLAHRELEKHITNDGKISMRNVYNTIHSLKNKKMISLNDEEDLMGAFEDYFNK
;
A
#
# COMPACT_ATOMS: atom_id res chain seq x y z
N MET A 1 9.06 28.92 8.63
CA MET A 1 8.92 27.48 8.96
C MET A 1 7.99 26.88 7.93
N GLY A 2 8.52 26.13 6.97
CA GLY A 2 7.67 25.43 6.00
C GLY A 2 7.00 24.26 6.71
N PHE A 3 5.66 24.23 6.70
CA PHE A 3 4.91 23.08 7.13
C PHE A 3 5.18 21.95 6.12
N PHE A 4 6.11 21.05 6.44
CA PHE A 4 6.25 19.79 5.71
C PHE A 4 5.09 18.88 6.14
N SER A 5 3.88 19.18 5.68
CA SER A 5 2.81 18.19 5.69
C SER A 5 3.28 17.06 4.79
N SER A 6 3.54 15.91 5.40
CA SER A 6 3.93 14.70 4.66
C SER A 6 2.76 14.37 3.73
N PRO A 7 2.99 13.95 2.48
CA PRO A 7 1.90 13.52 1.60
C PRO A 7 1.04 12.39 2.22
N SER A 8 1.59 11.71 3.23
CA SER A 8 0.89 10.72 4.07
C SER A 8 -0.16 11.29 5.01
N ASP A 9 -0.11 12.58 5.34
CA ASP A 9 -1.03 13.24 6.29
C ASP A 9 -2.46 13.36 5.75
N LYS A 10 -2.65 13.23 4.43
CA LYS A 10 -3.99 13.16 3.82
C LYS A 10 -4.68 11.81 4.07
N TYR A 11 -3.93 10.78 4.46
CA TYR A 11 -4.46 9.44 4.69
C TYR A 11 -4.81 9.20 6.15
N SER A 12 -5.96 8.59 6.38
CA SER A 12 -6.42 8.24 7.72
C SER A 12 -5.46 7.29 8.43
N GLN A 13 -5.25 7.53 9.72
CA GLN A 13 -4.56 6.61 10.63
C GLN A 13 -5.49 5.51 11.17
N GLU A 14 -6.76 5.53 10.79
CA GLU A 14 -7.74 4.51 11.14
C GLU A 14 -7.26 3.13 10.67
N LEU A 15 -7.20 2.19 11.63
CA LEU A 15 -6.81 0.82 11.39
C LEU A 15 -8.00 0.04 10.85
N LYS A 16 -7.97 -0.34 9.57
CA LYS A 16 -8.95 -1.23 8.99
C LYS A 16 -8.40 -2.65 8.94
N HIS A 17 -9.29 -3.61 9.13
CA HIS A 17 -8.95 -5.01 8.97
C HIS A 17 -8.69 -5.28 7.50
N LEU A 18 -7.53 -5.86 7.20
CA LEU A 18 -7.12 -6.22 5.85
C LEU A 18 -6.63 -7.67 5.89
N PRO A 19 -7.54 -8.65 5.69
CA PRO A 19 -7.17 -10.04 5.62
C PRO A 19 -6.13 -10.28 4.52
N VAL A 20 -5.21 -11.22 4.75
CA VAL A 20 -4.21 -11.63 3.75
C VAL A 20 -4.86 -12.08 2.43
N GLU A 21 -6.08 -12.62 2.46
CA GLU A 21 -6.81 -12.99 1.24
C GLU A 21 -7.27 -11.77 0.42
N ASP A 22 -7.80 -10.74 1.08
CA ASP A 22 -8.17 -9.47 0.43
C ASP A 22 -6.93 -8.75 -0.09
N PHE A 23 -5.85 -8.80 0.68
CA PHE A 23 -4.54 -8.33 0.27
C PHE A 23 -4.11 -9.00 -1.05
N LYS A 24 -4.05 -10.34 -1.09
CA LYS A 24 -3.72 -11.08 -2.32
C LYS A 24 -4.69 -10.80 -3.47
N ARG A 25 -5.96 -10.53 -3.18
CA ARG A 25 -6.96 -10.17 -4.20
C ARG A 25 -6.66 -8.82 -4.83
N ILE A 26 -6.26 -7.82 -4.05
CA ILE A 26 -5.82 -6.50 -4.53
C ILE A 26 -4.64 -6.67 -5.50
N PHE A 27 -3.59 -7.37 -5.07
CA PHE A 27 -2.41 -7.58 -5.91
C PHE A 27 -2.67 -8.42 -7.16
N ARG A 28 -3.48 -9.48 -7.07
CA ARG A 28 -3.92 -10.25 -8.26
C ARG A 28 -4.64 -9.39 -9.28
N GLY A 29 -5.41 -8.40 -8.85
CA GLY A 29 -6.07 -7.43 -9.73
C GLY A 29 -5.09 -6.50 -10.44
N LEU A 30 -3.91 -6.26 -9.86
CA LEU A 30 -2.86 -5.36 -10.37
C LEU A 30 -1.81 -6.07 -11.21
N LYS A 31 -1.59 -7.37 -10.98
CA LYS A 31 -0.69 -8.24 -11.75
C LYS A 31 -1.00 -8.24 -13.26
N THR A 32 -2.24 -7.94 -13.64
CA THR A 32 -2.66 -7.86 -15.04
C THR A 32 -2.32 -6.52 -15.71
N LYS A 33 -1.86 -5.51 -14.96
CA LYS A 33 -1.65 -4.14 -15.46
C LYS A 33 -0.20 -3.69 -15.45
N SER A 34 0.49 -3.77 -14.30
CA SER A 34 1.79 -3.09 -14.13
C SER A 34 2.76 -3.79 -13.18
N LEU A 35 2.28 -4.39 -12.08
CA LEU A 35 3.16 -5.05 -11.11
C LEU A 35 3.67 -6.40 -11.61
N SER A 36 4.99 -6.58 -11.57
CA SER A 36 5.62 -7.89 -11.68
C SER A 36 5.41 -8.71 -10.40
N GLN A 37 5.62 -10.02 -10.50
CA GLN A 37 5.46 -10.92 -9.37
C GLN A 37 6.48 -10.64 -8.24
N ASP A 38 7.71 -10.24 -8.60
CA ASP A 38 8.75 -9.92 -7.61
C ASP A 38 8.40 -8.64 -6.83
N GLU A 39 7.80 -7.65 -7.50
CA GLU A 39 7.31 -6.40 -6.89
C GLU A 39 6.12 -6.66 -5.97
N GLU A 40 5.21 -7.56 -6.36
CA GLU A 40 4.08 -8.01 -5.54
C GLU A 40 4.58 -8.68 -4.25
N ASP A 41 5.52 -9.61 -4.36
CA ASP A 41 6.10 -10.30 -3.21
C ASP A 41 6.85 -9.33 -2.28
N LEU A 42 7.55 -8.35 -2.83
CA LEU A 42 8.21 -7.29 -2.06
C LEU A 42 7.21 -6.40 -1.32
N ALA A 43 6.20 -5.90 -2.04
CA ALA A 43 5.16 -5.05 -1.46
C ALA A 43 4.37 -5.79 -0.38
N HIS A 44 4.06 -7.07 -0.61
CA HIS A 44 3.42 -7.94 0.38
C HIS A 44 4.27 -8.04 1.65
N ARG A 45 5.55 -8.39 1.52
CA ARG A 45 6.44 -8.54 2.68
C ARG A 45 6.63 -7.24 3.46
N GLU A 46 6.76 -6.11 2.77
CA GLU A 46 6.92 -4.82 3.47
C GLU A 46 5.62 -4.39 4.15
N LEU A 47 4.47 -4.57 3.51
CA LEU A 47 3.17 -4.24 4.12
C LEU A 47 2.83 -5.16 5.28
N GLU A 48 3.16 -6.45 5.20
CA GLU A 48 2.97 -7.44 6.26
C GLU A 48 3.70 -7.04 7.55
N LYS A 49 4.87 -6.39 7.47
CA LYS A 49 5.57 -5.84 8.65
C LYS A 49 4.79 -4.74 9.36
N HIS A 50 3.88 -4.07 8.66
CA HIS A 50 3.05 -2.98 9.18
C HIS A 50 1.63 -3.43 9.58
N ILE A 51 1.26 -4.68 9.28
CA ILE A 51 0.01 -5.29 9.75
C ILE A 51 0.15 -5.56 11.25
N THR A 52 -0.81 -5.07 12.04
CA THR A 52 -0.85 -5.35 13.48
C THR A 52 -1.15 -6.82 13.74
N ASN A 53 -0.88 -7.32 14.95
CA ASN A 53 -1.22 -8.69 15.34
C ASN A 53 -2.71 -9.05 15.12
N ASP A 54 -3.58 -8.04 15.05
CA ASP A 54 -5.02 -8.20 14.79
C ASP A 54 -5.38 -8.20 13.29
N GLY A 55 -4.39 -8.25 12.39
CA GLY A 55 -4.62 -8.22 10.93
C GLY A 55 -5.07 -6.86 10.41
N LYS A 56 -4.74 -5.76 11.11
CA LYS A 56 -5.17 -4.41 10.73
C LYS A 56 -4.02 -3.57 10.22
N ILE A 57 -4.32 -2.69 9.27
CA ILE A 57 -3.37 -1.71 8.74
C ILE A 57 -4.11 -0.39 8.48
N SER A 58 -3.41 0.73 8.60
CA SER A 58 -3.95 2.04 8.24
C SER A 58 -3.58 2.40 6.81
N MET A 59 -4.42 3.20 6.17
CA MET A 59 -4.13 3.69 4.83
C MET A 59 -2.85 4.53 4.81
N ARG A 60 -2.55 5.23 5.91
CA ARG A 60 -1.27 5.93 6.08
C ARG A 60 -0.06 4.99 6.05
N ASN A 61 -0.14 3.83 6.71
CA ASN A 61 0.94 2.83 6.68
C ASN A 61 1.10 2.23 5.28
N VAL A 62 -0.01 1.98 4.60
CA VAL A 62 -0.01 1.51 3.20
C VAL A 62 0.73 2.51 2.30
N TYR A 63 0.33 3.79 2.35
CA TYR A 63 0.99 4.85 1.58
C TYR A 63 2.48 4.95 1.89
N ASN A 64 2.85 5.00 3.17
CA ASN A 64 4.25 5.12 3.57
C ASN A 64 5.10 3.95 3.04
N THR A 65 4.54 2.74 3.03
CA THR A 65 5.23 1.55 2.55
C THR A 65 5.42 1.59 1.04
N ILE A 66 4.35 1.83 0.27
CA ILE A 66 4.40 1.90 -1.19
C ILE A 66 5.28 3.06 -1.64
N HIS A 67 5.12 4.22 -1.03
CA HIS A 67 5.94 5.40 -1.32
C HIS A 67 7.42 5.15 -1.03
N SER A 68 7.74 4.40 0.04
CA SER A 68 9.11 3.97 0.35
C SER A 68 9.67 3.05 -0.74
N LEU A 69 8.89 2.07 -1.21
CA LEU A 69 9.28 1.15 -2.29
C LEU A 69 9.57 1.92 -3.58
N LYS A 70 8.72 2.87 -3.95
CA LYS A 70 8.92 3.73 -5.12
C LYS A 70 10.16 4.60 -4.97
N ASN A 71 10.40 5.19 -3.79
CA ASN A 71 11.61 5.98 -3.53
C ASN A 71 12.88 5.12 -3.54
N LYS A 72 12.80 3.85 -3.19
CA LYS A 72 13.87 2.85 -3.34
C LYS A 72 14.03 2.33 -4.78
N LYS A 73 13.20 2.80 -5.71
CA LYS A 73 13.13 2.32 -7.11
C LYS A 73 12.85 0.81 -7.20
N MET A 74 12.15 0.27 -6.21
CA MET A 74 11.70 -1.12 -6.21
C MET A 74 10.41 -1.32 -6.99
N ILE A 75 9.61 -0.26 -7.13
CA ILE A 75 8.41 -0.20 -7.97
C ILE A 75 8.44 1.11 -8.76
N SER A 76 7.69 1.19 -9.86
CA SER A 76 7.55 2.42 -10.65
C SER A 76 6.53 3.40 -10.05
N LEU A 77 6.48 4.62 -10.60
CA LEU A 77 5.46 5.60 -10.24
C LEU A 77 4.05 5.09 -10.59
N ASN A 78 3.91 4.42 -11.73
CA ASN A 78 2.62 3.85 -12.15
C ASN A 78 2.16 2.76 -11.16
N ASP A 79 3.10 1.94 -10.68
CA ASP A 79 2.79 0.91 -9.68
C ASP A 79 2.34 1.53 -8.35
N GLU A 80 2.96 2.64 -7.92
CA GLU A 80 2.50 3.38 -6.74
C GLU A 80 1.06 3.88 -6.94
N GLU A 81 0.75 4.51 -8.07
CA GLU A 81 -0.60 5.02 -8.36
C GLU A 81 -1.65 3.90 -8.43
N ASP A 82 -1.32 2.79 -9.09
CA ASP A 82 -2.18 1.61 -9.21
C ASP A 82 -2.43 0.93 -7.85
N LEU A 83 -1.38 0.72 -7.05
CA LEU A 83 -1.50 0.17 -5.70
C LEU A 83 -2.33 1.09 -4.81
N MET A 84 -1.99 2.37 -4.78
CA MET A 84 -2.69 3.35 -3.96
C MET A 84 -4.17 3.42 -4.35
N GLY A 85 -4.51 3.44 -5.65
CA GLY A 85 -5.89 3.42 -6.11
C GLY A 85 -6.66 2.17 -5.68
N ALA A 86 -6.03 0.99 -5.74
CA ALA A 86 -6.68 -0.26 -5.31
C ALA A 86 -6.89 -0.33 -3.80
N PHE A 87 -5.94 0.19 -3.00
CA PHE A 87 -6.12 0.30 -1.55
C PHE A 87 -7.12 1.39 -1.18
N GLU A 88 -7.18 2.52 -1.89
CA GLU A 88 -8.21 3.54 -1.70
C GLU A 88 -9.61 2.98 -1.96
N ASP A 89 -9.82 2.19 -3.03
CA ASP A 89 -11.11 1.52 -3.30
C ASP A 89 -11.48 0.53 -2.19
N TYR A 90 -10.52 -0.25 -1.69
CA TYR A 90 -10.76 -1.18 -0.59
C TYR A 90 -11.13 -0.45 0.71
N PHE A 91 -10.42 0.62 1.05
CA PHE A 91 -10.65 1.38 2.28
C PHE A 91 -11.88 2.29 2.19
N ASN A 92 -12.39 2.61 1.00
CA ASN A 92 -13.61 3.40 0.83
C ASN A 92 -14.89 2.57 0.69
N LYS A 93 -14.77 1.25 0.51
CA LYS A 93 -15.88 0.29 0.64
C LYS A 93 -16.19 -0.03 2.10
#